data_AF-A0A8J5NRH9-F1
#
_entry.id   AF-A0A8J5NRH9-F1
#
_cell.length_a   1.000
_cell.length_b   1.000
_cell.length_c   1.000
_cell.angle_alpha   90.00
_cell.angle_beta   90.00
_cell.angle_gamma   90.00
#
_symmetry.space_group_name_H-M   'P 1'
#
loop_
_entity.id
_entity.type
_entity.pdbx_description
1 polymer ?
#
loop_
_entity_poly.entity_id
_entity_poly.type
_entity_poly.pdbx_seq_one_letter_code
_entity_poly.pdbx_strand_id
1 'polypeptide(L)'
;MTNPYDLNPAVAAARAIMISQSRHRNTKEKPLTIREAAKRYTASKSAIGRHLKSMKLFGKPAFSDNSVGRPRNLDEAEERAVTAYIMWLERAGFPCNQLLIEEAANTLRASRTPPEGPVGNGWYRRFLADNPQLQKKKLVRAFDRERAGFEAGDINDLQEFYANLGVVVEERDIEASQMFNADECGIRIGAIRERLERIFYNAWMRKCSWIYDTAVNGV
;
A
#
# COMPACT_ATOMS: atom_id res chain seq x y z
N MET A 1 -19.25 25.17 -15.10
CA MET A 1 -18.49 23.91 -15.07
C MET A 1 -18.59 23.27 -16.44
N THR A 2 -17.52 23.26 -17.21
CA THR A 2 -17.48 22.67 -18.56
C THR A 2 -17.57 21.15 -18.41
N ASN A 3 -18.56 20.50 -19.04
CA ASN A 3 -18.67 19.06 -18.99
C ASN A 3 -17.40 18.46 -19.64
N PRO A 4 -16.70 17.50 -19.01
CA PRO A 4 -15.46 16.92 -19.55
C PRO A 4 -15.64 16.30 -20.95
N TYR A 5 -16.87 15.94 -21.32
CA TYR A 5 -17.21 15.45 -22.65
C TYR A 5 -17.24 16.53 -23.74
N ASP A 6 -17.43 17.80 -23.37
CA ASP A 6 -17.58 18.90 -24.33
C ASP A 6 -16.23 19.41 -24.88
N LEU A 7 -15.11 18.96 -24.29
CA LEU A 7 -13.75 19.23 -24.79
C LEU A 7 -13.39 18.36 -26.01
N ASN A 8 -14.09 17.25 -26.24
CA ASN A 8 -13.80 16.36 -27.36
C ASN A 8 -14.52 16.83 -28.64
N PRO A 9 -13.79 17.19 -29.72
CA PRO A 9 -14.39 17.71 -30.94
C PRO A 9 -15.33 16.72 -31.63
N ALA A 10 -15.11 15.40 -31.47
CA ALA A 10 -15.99 14.38 -32.02
C ALA A 10 -17.33 14.29 -31.26
N VAL A 11 -17.32 14.55 -29.95
CA VAL A 11 -18.52 14.59 -29.11
C VAL A 11 -19.34 15.83 -29.43
N ALA A 12 -18.69 17.00 -29.52
CA ALA A 12 -19.33 18.25 -29.91
C ALA A 12 -19.99 18.14 -31.30
N ALA A 13 -19.29 17.54 -32.27
CA ALA A 13 -19.83 17.25 -33.59
C ALA A 13 -21.06 16.33 -33.55
N ALA A 14 -21.03 15.26 -32.74
CA ALA A 14 -22.16 14.35 -32.59
C ALA A 14 -23.39 15.04 -31.96
N ARG A 15 -23.18 15.89 -30.94
CA ARG A 15 -24.26 16.71 -30.35
C ARG A 15 -24.85 17.68 -31.37
N ALA A 16 -24.01 18.36 -32.15
CA ALA A 16 -24.46 19.29 -33.19
C ALA A 16 -25.33 18.60 -34.25
N ILE A 17 -24.98 17.37 -34.63
CA ILE A 17 -25.80 16.55 -35.52
C ILE A 17 -27.17 16.26 -34.88
N MET A 18 -27.23 15.80 -33.63
CA MET A 18 -28.52 15.54 -32.96
C MET A 18 -29.41 16.78 -32.84
N ILE A 19 -28.82 17.93 -32.52
CA ILE A 19 -29.53 19.22 -32.46
C ILE A 19 -30.09 19.57 -33.84
N SER A 20 -29.29 19.44 -34.91
CA SER A 20 -29.74 19.72 -36.27
C SER A 20 -30.85 18.76 -36.74
N GLN A 21 -30.80 17.48 -36.35
CA GLN A 21 -31.86 16.50 -36.63
C GLN A 21 -33.17 16.86 -35.91
N SER A 22 -33.06 17.33 -34.67
CA SER A 22 -34.22 17.78 -33.88
C SER A 22 -34.82 19.07 -34.45
N ARG A 23 -33.97 20.01 -34.90
CA ARG A 23 -34.41 21.25 -35.56
C ARG A 23 -35.07 20.98 -36.91
N HIS A 24 -34.54 20.05 -37.70
CA HIS A 24 -35.12 19.67 -39.00
C HIS A 24 -36.60 19.27 -38.88
N ARG A 25 -36.96 18.56 -37.80
CA ARG A 25 -38.36 18.22 -37.49
C ARG A 25 -39.28 19.44 -37.41
N ASN A 26 -38.75 20.60 -37.02
CA ASN A 26 -39.50 21.84 -36.82
C ASN A 26 -39.33 22.85 -37.97
N THR A 27 -38.16 22.92 -38.60
CA THR A 27 -37.81 24.00 -39.57
C THR A 27 -37.67 23.53 -41.03
N LYS A 28 -37.81 22.23 -41.32
CA LYS A 28 -37.56 21.60 -42.63
C LYS A 28 -36.14 21.80 -43.23
N GLU A 29 -35.21 22.45 -42.51
CA GLU A 29 -33.81 22.63 -42.93
C GLU A 29 -33.03 21.31 -42.92
N LYS A 30 -32.22 21.02 -43.94
CA LYS A 30 -31.47 19.76 -44.03
C LYS A 30 -30.56 19.57 -42.80
N PRO A 31 -30.60 18.41 -42.12
CA PRO A 31 -29.78 18.18 -40.93
C PRO A 31 -28.30 18.05 -41.29
N LEU A 32 -27.43 18.42 -40.34
CA LEU A 32 -25.98 18.36 -40.51
C LEU A 32 -25.52 16.92 -40.74
N THR A 33 -24.80 16.67 -41.82
CA THR A 33 -24.27 15.34 -42.12
C THR A 33 -23.00 15.04 -41.31
N ILE A 34 -22.66 13.76 -41.14
CA ILE A 34 -21.41 13.35 -40.47
C ILE A 34 -20.18 13.91 -41.20
N ARG A 35 -20.23 14.01 -42.54
CA ARG A 35 -19.11 14.53 -43.35
C ARG A 35 -18.90 16.03 -43.13
N GLU A 36 -19.98 16.80 -43.10
CA GLU A 36 -19.92 18.24 -42.83
C GLU A 36 -19.50 18.52 -41.38
N ALA A 37 -20.03 17.75 -40.43
CA ALA A 37 -19.65 17.85 -39.02
C ALA A 37 -18.16 17.51 -38.82
N ALA A 38 -17.64 16.48 -39.49
CA ALA A 38 -16.23 16.13 -39.46
C ALA A 38 -15.33 17.28 -39.95
N LYS A 39 -15.75 17.98 -41.01
CA LYS A 39 -15.04 19.15 -41.55
C LYS A 39 -15.13 20.35 -40.60
N ARG A 40 -16.32 20.61 -40.02
CA ARG A 40 -16.57 21.77 -39.14
C ARG A 40 -15.85 21.67 -37.80
N TYR A 41 -15.76 20.47 -37.24
CA TYR A 41 -15.19 20.23 -35.91
C TYR A 41 -13.81 19.57 -35.95
N THR A 42 -13.21 19.41 -37.14
CA THR A 42 -11.89 18.77 -37.32
C THR A 42 -11.78 17.44 -36.58
N ALA A 43 -12.76 16.56 -36.77
CA ALA A 43 -12.88 15.29 -36.05
C ALA A 43 -13.07 14.11 -37.00
N SER A 44 -12.60 12.93 -36.59
CA SER A 44 -12.74 11.72 -37.39
C SER A 44 -14.21 11.31 -37.56
N LYS A 45 -14.61 10.99 -38.81
CA LYS A 45 -15.96 10.50 -39.14
C LYS A 45 -16.33 9.25 -38.33
N SER A 46 -15.38 8.35 -38.09
CA SER A 46 -15.62 7.12 -37.32
C SER A 46 -15.82 7.41 -35.83
N ALA A 47 -15.07 8.35 -35.26
CA ALA A 47 -15.25 8.79 -33.88
C ALA A 47 -16.61 9.47 -33.68
N ILE A 48 -17.00 10.38 -34.59
CA ILE A 48 -18.32 11.02 -34.58
C ILE A 48 -19.43 9.97 -34.66
N GLY A 49 -19.32 9.01 -35.58
CA GLY A 49 -20.31 7.94 -35.74
C GLY A 49 -20.45 7.07 -34.47
N ARG A 50 -19.32 6.75 -33.81
CA ARG A 50 -19.31 5.99 -32.56
C ARG A 50 -20.04 6.73 -31.43
N HIS A 51 -19.70 8.01 -31.21
CA HIS A 51 -20.36 8.82 -30.19
C HIS A 51 -21.83 9.06 -30.52
N LEU A 52 -22.18 9.32 -31.78
CA LEU A 52 -23.57 9.52 -32.22
C LEU A 52 -24.43 8.27 -31.97
N LYS A 53 -23.91 7.08 -32.29
CA LYS A 53 -24.60 5.81 -32.02
C LYS A 53 -24.84 5.62 -30.52
N SER A 54 -23.81 5.87 -29.71
CA SER A 54 -23.90 5.73 -28.25
C SER A 54 -24.85 6.75 -27.62
N MET A 55 -24.83 8.01 -28.07
CA MET A 55 -25.76 9.04 -27.59
C MET A 55 -27.22 8.70 -27.91
N LYS A 56 -27.49 8.12 -29.09
CA LYS A 56 -28.84 7.70 -29.48
C LYS A 56 -29.35 6.50 -28.69
N LEU A 57 -28.47 5.54 -28.37
CA LEU A 57 -28.83 4.31 -27.68
C LEU A 57 -28.86 4.48 -26.15
N PHE A 58 -27.86 5.16 -25.59
CA PHE A 58 -27.58 5.20 -24.15
C PHE A 58 -27.69 6.60 -23.54
N GLY A 59 -28.04 7.63 -24.33
CA GLY A 59 -28.17 9.01 -23.86
C GLY A 59 -26.85 9.71 -23.51
N LYS A 60 -25.70 9.02 -23.63
CA LYS A 60 -24.37 9.54 -23.30
C LYS A 60 -23.35 9.27 -24.40
N PRO A 61 -22.26 10.05 -24.50
CA PRO A 61 -21.22 9.80 -25.49
C PRO A 61 -20.51 8.46 -25.24
N ALA A 62 -19.95 7.87 -26.30
CA ALA A 62 -19.17 6.62 -26.26
C ALA A 62 -17.81 6.75 -25.54
N PHE A 63 -17.83 7.07 -24.24
CA PHE A 63 -16.70 6.89 -23.35
C PHE A 63 -16.89 5.57 -22.59
N SER A 64 -15.79 4.87 -22.36
CA SER A 64 -15.79 3.74 -21.44
C SER A 64 -15.98 4.29 -20.03
N ASP A 65 -17.00 3.81 -19.30
CA ASP A 65 -17.10 4.06 -17.86
C ASP A 65 -16.04 3.23 -17.11
N ASN A 66 -15.54 2.16 -17.73
CA ASN A 66 -14.48 1.32 -17.19
C ASN A 66 -13.11 1.95 -17.46
N SER A 67 -12.17 1.75 -16.54
CA SER A 67 -10.77 2.12 -16.75
C SER A 67 -10.24 1.48 -18.03
N VAL A 68 -9.73 2.30 -18.94
CA VAL A 68 -9.19 1.83 -20.21
C VAL A 68 -7.84 1.19 -19.90
N GLY A 69 -7.78 -0.14 -19.81
CA GLY A 69 -6.53 -0.84 -19.50
C GLY A 69 -6.69 -2.34 -19.25
N ARG A 70 -5.55 -3.00 -18.95
CA ARG A 70 -5.52 -4.39 -18.48
C ARG A 70 -6.36 -4.50 -17.19
N PRO A 71 -7.12 -5.59 -17.00
CA PRO A 71 -7.81 -5.85 -15.74
C PRO A 71 -6.89 -5.65 -14.55
N ARG A 72 -7.41 -5.05 -13.47
CA ARG A 72 -6.66 -4.91 -12.22
C ARG A 72 -6.26 -6.29 -11.71
N ASN A 73 -5.12 -6.35 -11.02
CA ASN A 73 -4.66 -7.63 -10.45
C ASN A 73 -5.59 -8.12 -9.33
N LEU A 74 -6.18 -7.21 -8.58
CA LEU A 74 -7.20 -7.51 -7.59
C LEU A 74 -8.51 -6.84 -8.02
N ASP A 75 -9.63 -7.48 -7.71
CA ASP A 75 -10.93 -6.83 -7.76
C ASP A 75 -11.08 -5.85 -6.58
N GLU A 76 -12.17 -5.09 -6.58
CA GLU A 76 -12.39 -4.08 -5.56
C GLU A 76 -12.56 -4.66 -4.14
N ALA A 77 -13.16 -5.86 -4.02
CA ALA A 77 -13.39 -6.50 -2.74
C ALA A 77 -12.08 -7.05 -2.15
N GLU A 78 -11.25 -7.67 -2.98
CA GLU A 78 -9.92 -8.14 -2.63
C GLU A 78 -8.97 -7.00 -2.30
N GLU A 79 -8.99 -5.92 -3.08
CA GLU A 79 -8.18 -4.73 -2.80
C GLU A 79 -8.58 -4.10 -1.45
N ARG A 80 -9.88 -4.06 -1.15
CA ARG A 80 -10.39 -3.67 0.18
C ARG A 80 -9.94 -4.63 1.27
N ALA A 81 -9.96 -5.94 1.03
CA ALA A 81 -9.53 -6.94 2.01
C ALA A 81 -8.04 -6.81 2.35
N VAL A 82 -7.17 -6.69 1.34
CA VAL A 82 -5.73 -6.46 1.54
C VAL A 82 -5.48 -5.14 2.27
N THR A 83 -6.18 -4.08 1.90
CA THR A 83 -6.07 -2.77 2.58
C THR A 83 -6.48 -2.86 4.05
N ALA A 84 -7.59 -3.51 4.35
CA ALA A 84 -8.06 -3.71 5.72
C ALA A 84 -7.08 -4.56 6.55
N TYR A 85 -6.51 -5.60 5.94
CA TYR A 85 -5.48 -6.43 6.57
C TYR A 85 -4.24 -5.61 6.95
N ILE A 86 -3.75 -4.76 6.05
CA ILE A 86 -2.61 -3.85 6.33
C ILE A 86 -2.95 -2.89 7.47
N MET A 87 -4.13 -2.26 7.44
CA MET A 87 -4.57 -1.34 8.49
C MET A 87 -4.72 -2.04 9.85
N TRP A 88 -5.18 -3.30 9.86
CA TRP A 88 -5.28 -4.09 11.08
C TRP A 88 -3.90 -4.41 11.67
N LEU A 89 -2.95 -4.86 10.84
CA LEU A 89 -1.58 -5.14 11.27
C LEU A 89 -0.93 -3.91 11.91
N GLU A 90 -1.08 -2.75 11.28
CA GLU A 90 -0.55 -1.49 11.80
C GLU A 90 -1.19 -1.11 13.14
N ARG A 91 -2.51 -1.21 13.26
CA ARG A 91 -3.20 -0.89 14.52
C ARG A 91 -2.82 -1.85 15.65
N ALA A 92 -2.38 -3.06 15.30
CA ALA A 92 -1.86 -4.04 16.23
C ALA A 92 -0.34 -3.90 16.47
N GLY A 93 0.33 -2.91 15.88
CA GLY A 93 1.76 -2.65 16.06
C GLY A 93 2.69 -3.56 15.27
N PHE A 94 2.17 -4.34 14.31
CA PHE A 94 2.98 -5.23 13.48
C PHE A 94 3.47 -4.53 12.21
N PRO A 95 4.77 -4.62 11.88
CA PRO A 95 5.27 -4.09 10.61
C PRO A 95 4.74 -4.92 9.44
N CYS A 96 4.12 -4.25 8.47
CA CYS A 96 3.67 -4.89 7.24
C CYS A 96 4.73 -4.70 6.15
N ASN A 97 5.44 -5.78 5.79
CA ASN A 97 6.46 -5.75 4.73
C ASN A 97 5.84 -6.03 3.35
N GLN A 98 6.58 -5.71 2.27
CA GLN A 98 6.11 -5.93 0.91
C GLN A 98 5.77 -7.41 0.64
N LEU A 99 6.62 -8.34 1.12
CA LEU A 99 6.45 -9.77 0.91
C LEU A 99 5.09 -10.27 1.45
N LEU A 100 4.73 -9.88 2.67
CA LEU A 100 3.47 -10.26 3.32
C LEU A 100 2.26 -9.71 2.56
N ILE A 101 2.36 -8.50 2.02
CA ILE A 101 1.29 -7.87 1.23
C ILE A 101 1.11 -8.61 -0.10
N GLU A 102 2.21 -8.99 -0.74
CA GLU A 102 2.18 -9.80 -1.97
C GLU A 102 1.64 -11.20 -1.70
N GLU A 103 2.04 -11.84 -0.61
CA GLU A 103 1.51 -13.14 -0.19
C GLU A 103 0.00 -13.09 0.05
N ALA A 104 -0.49 -12.11 0.81
CA ALA A 104 -1.92 -11.94 1.05
C ALA A 104 -2.71 -11.75 -0.27
N ALA A 105 -2.18 -10.95 -1.19
CA ALA A 105 -2.78 -10.77 -2.51
C ALA A 105 -2.74 -12.07 -3.36
N ASN A 106 -1.65 -12.82 -3.29
CA ASN A 106 -1.50 -14.10 -3.99
C ASN A 106 -2.44 -15.17 -3.43
N THR A 107 -2.67 -15.21 -2.11
CA THR A 107 -3.65 -16.09 -1.48
C THR A 107 -5.06 -15.82 -2.01
N LEU A 108 -5.45 -14.55 -2.13
CA LEU A 108 -6.76 -14.18 -2.69
C LEU A 108 -6.87 -14.62 -4.16
N ARG A 109 -5.87 -14.32 -4.98
CA ARG A 109 -5.83 -14.72 -6.40
C ARG A 109 -5.88 -16.24 -6.60
N ALA A 110 -5.16 -16.99 -5.76
CA ALA A 110 -5.18 -18.44 -5.77
C ALA A 110 -6.53 -19.03 -5.32
N SER A 111 -7.30 -18.30 -4.49
CA SER A 111 -8.62 -18.73 -4.02
C SER A 111 -9.76 -18.49 -5.02
N ARG A 112 -9.50 -17.78 -6.13
CA ARG A 112 -10.51 -17.53 -7.18
C ARG A 112 -10.92 -18.81 -7.90
N THR A 113 -12.06 -18.75 -8.58
CA THR A 113 -12.54 -19.80 -9.49
C THR A 113 -12.75 -19.19 -10.89
N PRO A 114 -11.87 -19.46 -11.87
CA PRO A 114 -10.65 -20.25 -11.79
C PRO A 114 -9.54 -19.55 -10.99
N PRO A 115 -8.56 -20.30 -10.44
CA PRO A 115 -7.44 -19.71 -9.72
C PRO A 115 -6.56 -18.89 -10.65
N GLU A 116 -6.09 -17.75 -10.17
CA GLU A 116 -5.16 -16.91 -10.92
C GLU A 116 -3.73 -17.02 -10.39
N GLY A 117 -2.75 -16.92 -11.29
CA GLY A 117 -1.34 -16.88 -10.95
C GLY A 117 -0.95 -15.65 -10.12
N PRO A 118 0.28 -15.61 -9.57
CA PRO A 118 0.71 -14.57 -8.64
C PRO A 118 0.77 -13.18 -9.26
N VAL A 119 0.79 -12.16 -8.40
CA VAL A 119 1.01 -10.76 -8.78
C VAL A 119 2.40 -10.58 -9.39
N GLY A 120 2.52 -9.72 -10.39
CA GLY A 120 3.82 -9.42 -11.02
C GLY A 120 4.63 -8.36 -10.26
N ASN A 121 5.95 -8.32 -10.49
CA ASN A 121 6.94 -7.49 -9.76
C ASN A 121 6.58 -6.00 -9.61
N GLY A 122 5.84 -5.41 -10.56
CA GLY A 122 5.42 -4.00 -10.51
C GLY A 122 4.10 -3.76 -9.78
N TRP A 123 3.45 -4.80 -9.27
CA TRP A 123 2.13 -4.70 -8.65
C TRP A 123 2.17 -3.89 -7.36
N TYR A 124 3.06 -4.22 -6.43
CA TYR A 124 3.11 -3.56 -5.12
C TYR A 124 3.23 -2.04 -5.22
N ARG A 125 4.13 -1.55 -6.09
CA ARG A 125 4.31 -0.11 -6.34
C ARG A 125 3.03 0.56 -6.86
N ARG A 126 2.29 -0.12 -7.75
CA ARG A 126 1.01 0.40 -8.29
C ARG A 126 -0.10 0.33 -7.25
N PHE A 127 -0.18 -0.76 -6.49
CA PHE A 127 -1.13 -0.92 -5.40
C PHE A 127 -0.99 0.22 -4.37
N LEU A 128 0.24 0.58 -3.99
CA LEU A 128 0.48 1.74 -3.14
C LEU A 128 0.14 3.08 -3.82
N ALA A 129 0.39 3.24 -5.11
CA ALA A 129 0.00 4.44 -5.87
C ALA A 129 -1.52 4.64 -5.89
N ASP A 130 -2.26 3.54 -6.02
CA ASP A 130 -3.72 3.52 -6.06
C ASP A 130 -4.34 3.66 -4.66
N ASN A 131 -3.57 3.36 -3.60
CA ASN A 131 -3.99 3.42 -2.20
C ASN A 131 -3.14 4.42 -1.38
N PRO A 132 -3.32 5.75 -1.59
CA PRO A 132 -2.51 6.79 -0.95
C PRO A 132 -2.62 6.81 0.58
N GLN A 133 -3.69 6.26 1.15
CA GLN A 133 -3.86 6.04 2.59
C GLN A 133 -2.81 5.11 3.19
N LEU A 134 -2.18 4.26 2.38
CA LEU A 134 -1.10 3.35 2.79
C LEU A 134 0.29 3.97 2.58
N GLN A 135 0.46 4.91 1.63
CA GLN A 135 1.77 5.54 1.35
C GLN A 135 2.30 6.40 2.49
N LYS A 136 1.41 7.06 3.22
CA LYS A 136 1.77 7.96 4.33
C LYS A 136 2.25 7.20 5.58
N LYS A 137 2.11 5.88 5.56
CA LYS A 137 2.44 4.99 6.67
C LYS A 137 3.78 4.31 6.41
N LYS A 138 4.78 5.11 5.99
CA LYS A 138 6.18 4.72 6.17
C LYS A 138 6.32 4.47 7.66
N LEU A 139 6.45 3.19 8.00
CA LEU A 139 6.79 2.65 9.30
C LEU A 139 7.94 3.47 9.87
N VAL A 140 7.61 4.55 10.56
CA VAL A 140 8.46 5.08 11.61
C VAL A 140 8.46 3.93 12.59
N ARG A 141 9.49 3.08 12.52
CA ARG A 141 10.58 3.02 13.52
C ARG A 141 10.25 3.75 14.84
N ALA A 142 9.02 3.63 15.35
CA ALA A 142 8.61 4.21 16.61
C ALA A 142 9.40 3.56 17.75
N PHE A 143 9.84 2.31 17.53
CA PHE A 143 10.77 1.61 18.40
C PHE A 143 12.22 2.11 18.32
N ASP A 144 12.67 2.69 17.20
CA ASP A 144 14.05 3.21 17.11
C ASP A 144 14.19 4.60 17.75
N ARG A 145 13.10 5.33 18.03
CA ARG A 145 13.22 6.66 18.65
C ARG A 145 13.59 6.58 20.12
N GLU A 146 13.02 5.61 20.85
CA GLU A 146 13.41 5.32 22.24
C GLU A 146 14.79 4.69 22.30
N ARG A 147 15.09 3.76 21.37
CA ARG A 147 16.42 3.17 21.25
C ARG A 147 17.50 4.20 20.89
N ALA A 148 17.23 5.12 19.97
CA ALA A 148 18.14 6.20 19.61
C ALA A 148 18.32 7.23 20.73
N GLY A 149 17.32 7.40 21.61
CA GLY A 149 17.46 8.22 22.81
C GLY A 149 18.37 7.59 23.86
N PHE A 150 18.33 6.25 23.99
CA PHE A 150 19.17 5.49 24.91
C PHE A 150 20.59 5.23 24.37
N GLU A 151 20.74 4.98 23.07
CA GLU A 151 22.04 4.90 22.38
C GLU A 151 22.73 6.28 22.26
N ALA A 152 21.99 7.37 22.51
CA ALA A 152 22.54 8.72 22.67
C ALA A 152 22.82 9.09 24.15
N GLY A 153 22.82 8.10 25.06
CA GLY A 153 23.27 8.29 26.44
C GLY A 153 24.72 8.78 26.50
N ASP A 154 25.05 9.55 27.53
CA ASP A 154 26.40 10.11 27.69
C ASP A 154 27.40 8.96 27.89
N ILE A 155 28.51 9.00 27.15
CA ILE A 155 29.60 8.03 27.27
C ILE A 155 30.10 7.96 28.73
N ASN A 156 30.01 9.08 29.45
CA ASN A 156 30.36 9.17 30.87
C ASN A 156 29.48 8.27 31.76
N ASP A 157 28.17 8.23 31.53
CA ASP A 157 27.24 7.39 32.31
C ASP A 157 27.54 5.90 32.09
N LEU A 158 27.91 5.53 30.86
CA LEU A 158 28.30 4.17 30.52
C LEU A 158 29.63 3.78 31.17
N GLN A 159 30.61 4.69 31.19
CA GLN A 159 31.89 4.48 31.87
C GLN A 159 31.73 4.33 33.38
N GLU A 160 30.91 5.18 34.01
CA GLU A 160 30.61 5.09 35.44
C GLU A 160 29.92 3.77 35.80
N PHE A 161 28.96 3.33 34.96
CA PHE A 161 28.30 2.04 35.14
C PHE A 161 29.30 0.87 35.15
N TYR A 162 30.20 0.79 34.17
CA TYR A 162 31.19 -0.30 34.09
C TYR A 162 32.24 -0.22 35.19
N ALA A 163 32.65 0.98 35.61
CA ALA A 163 33.56 1.15 36.75
C ALA A 163 32.93 0.64 38.05
N ASN A 164 31.68 1.00 38.32
CA ASN A 164 30.94 0.53 39.49
C ASN A 164 30.69 -0.99 39.42
N LEU A 165 30.42 -1.53 38.22
CA LEU A 165 30.27 -2.96 38.02
C LEU A 165 31.57 -3.72 38.31
N GLY A 166 32.72 -3.19 37.88
CA GLY A 166 34.04 -3.76 38.17
C GLY A 166 34.33 -3.89 39.66
N VAL A 167 34.02 -2.84 40.45
CA VAL A 167 34.15 -2.86 41.92
C VAL A 167 33.30 -3.97 42.54
N VAL A 168 32.05 -4.12 42.10
CA VAL A 168 31.15 -5.17 42.63
C VAL A 168 31.63 -6.57 42.25
N VAL A 169 32.18 -6.75 41.04
CA VAL A 169 32.75 -8.02 40.58
C VAL A 169 33.94 -8.41 41.44
N GLU A 170 34.83 -7.47 41.75
CA GLU A 170 36.01 -7.70 42.61
C GLU A 170 35.62 -7.95 44.08
N GLU A 171 34.76 -7.10 44.66
CA GLU A 171 34.33 -7.23 46.06
C GLU A 171 33.58 -8.55 46.34
N ARG A 172 32.89 -9.09 45.33
CA ARG A 172 32.06 -10.29 45.46
C ARG A 172 32.70 -11.54 44.87
N ASP A 173 33.93 -11.44 44.36
CA ASP A 173 34.68 -12.54 43.71
C ASP A 173 33.82 -13.26 42.65
N ILE A 174 33.19 -12.47 41.77
CA ILE A 174 32.31 -12.99 40.72
C ILE A 174 33.18 -13.39 39.52
N GLU A 175 33.21 -14.67 39.17
CA GLU A 175 33.93 -15.13 37.98
C GLU A 175 33.15 -14.83 36.69
N ALA A 176 33.85 -14.67 35.56
CA ALA A 176 33.24 -14.60 34.23
C ALA A 176 32.26 -15.76 33.95
N SER A 177 32.49 -16.93 34.55
CA SER A 177 31.62 -18.11 34.44
C SER A 177 30.24 -17.92 35.08
N GLN A 178 30.12 -16.93 35.99
CA GLN A 178 28.95 -16.58 36.79
C GLN A 178 28.20 -15.35 36.25
N MET A 179 28.72 -14.69 35.20
CA MET A 179 28.04 -13.57 34.55
C MET A 179 27.15 -14.03 33.39
N PHE A 180 25.85 -13.78 33.54
CA PHE A 180 24.84 -14.14 32.55
C PHE A 180 24.15 -12.88 32.05
N ASN A 181 24.07 -12.73 30.73
CA ASN A 181 23.12 -11.80 30.15
C ASN A 181 21.76 -12.50 30.03
N ALA A 182 20.72 -11.82 30.47
CA ALA A 182 19.34 -12.24 30.27
C ALA A 182 18.66 -11.18 29.42
N ASP A 183 18.50 -11.47 28.13
CA ASP A 183 17.72 -10.65 27.23
C ASP A 183 16.38 -11.32 26.93
N GLU A 184 15.35 -10.49 26.78
CA GLU A 184 14.05 -10.96 26.32
C GLU A 184 14.10 -11.15 24.81
N CYS A 185 13.98 -12.40 24.36
CA CYS A 185 13.75 -12.68 22.96
C CYS A 185 12.24 -12.80 22.73
N GLY A 186 11.70 -11.91 21.88
CA GLY A 186 10.29 -11.96 21.50
C GLY A 186 10.00 -13.23 20.67
N ILE A 187 9.30 -14.20 21.26
CA ILE A 187 8.75 -15.34 20.53
C ILE A 187 7.36 -14.97 20.03
N ARG A 188 7.09 -15.19 18.74
CA ARG A 188 5.77 -15.00 18.14
C ARG A 188 5.06 -16.35 18.03
N ILE A 189 3.92 -16.50 18.72
CA ILE A 189 2.98 -17.60 18.48
C ILE A 189 1.68 -16.97 17.95
N GLY A 190 1.22 -17.45 16.79
CA GLY A 190 0.11 -16.85 16.05
C GLY A 190 -1.22 -17.54 16.31
N ALA A 191 -2.22 -16.78 16.76
CA ALA A 191 -3.61 -17.24 16.85
C ALA A 191 -4.35 -17.09 15.51
N ILE A 192 -4.91 -18.19 15.01
CA ILE A 192 -5.80 -18.19 13.84
C ILE A 192 -7.27 -18.10 14.32
N ARG A 193 -7.93 -17.05 13.81
CA ARG A 193 -9.38 -16.75 13.75
C ARG A 193 -10.18 -16.54 15.05
N GLU A 194 -10.05 -17.31 16.13
CA GLU A 194 -11.06 -17.21 17.23
C GLU A 194 -10.57 -17.37 18.68
N ARG A 195 -9.25 -17.48 18.95
CA ARG A 195 -8.76 -17.69 20.32
C ARG A 195 -7.45 -16.96 20.60
N LEU A 196 -7.42 -16.19 21.69
CA LEU A 196 -6.22 -15.54 22.23
C LEU A 196 -5.11 -16.58 22.48
N GLU A 197 -3.92 -16.33 21.95
CA GLU A 197 -2.70 -16.98 22.43
C GLU A 197 -1.84 -15.93 23.14
N ARG A 198 -1.56 -16.21 24.42
CA ARG A 198 -0.79 -15.37 25.35
C ARG A 198 0.66 -15.24 24.88
N ILE A 199 1.22 -14.04 25.06
CA ILE A 199 2.66 -13.81 25.01
C ILE A 199 3.28 -14.42 26.28
N PHE A 200 4.22 -15.33 26.09
CA PHE A 200 5.17 -15.73 27.13
C PHE A 200 6.54 -15.20 26.73
N TYR A 201 7.20 -14.52 27.67
CA TYR A 201 8.59 -14.12 27.54
C TYR A 201 9.45 -15.31 27.97
N ASN A 202 10.30 -15.80 27.07
CA ASN A 202 11.38 -16.71 27.45
C ASN A 202 12.63 -15.86 27.62
N ALA A 203 13.08 -15.70 28.87
CA ALA A 203 14.39 -15.19 29.17
C ALA A 203 15.41 -16.32 28.94
N TRP A 204 16.35 -16.10 28.04
CA TRP A 204 17.48 -17.01 27.86
C TRP A 204 18.67 -16.42 28.58
N MET A 205 19.25 -17.16 29.52
CA MET A 205 20.54 -16.79 30.09
C MET A 205 21.65 -17.27 29.18
N ARG A 206 22.47 -16.35 28.69
CA ARG A 206 23.70 -16.68 27.96
C ARG A 206 24.90 -16.19 28.77
N LYS A 207 25.94 -17.01 28.85
CA LYS A 207 27.23 -16.55 29.38
C LYS A 207 27.76 -15.44 28.48
N CYS A 208 28.12 -14.31 29.08
CA CYS A 208 28.60 -13.14 28.36
C CYS A 208 29.95 -12.71 28.94
N SER A 209 31.04 -13.37 28.52
CA SER A 209 32.38 -13.05 29.00
C SER A 209 32.81 -11.63 28.63
N TRP A 210 32.28 -11.07 27.54
CA TRP A 210 32.63 -9.71 27.13
C TRP A 210 32.21 -8.64 28.14
N ILE A 211 31.10 -8.86 28.88
CA ILE A 211 30.69 -7.93 29.96
C ILE A 211 31.72 -7.95 31.09
N TYR A 212 32.23 -9.13 31.43
CA TYR A 212 33.31 -9.29 32.41
C TYR A 212 34.59 -8.59 31.93
N ASP A 213 34.96 -8.78 30.67
CA ASP A 213 36.15 -8.16 30.09
C ASP A 213 36.05 -6.62 30.07
N THR A 214 34.90 -6.05 29.75
CA THR A 214 34.72 -4.59 29.77
C THR A 214 34.69 -4.04 31.21
N ALA A 215 34.10 -4.76 32.16
CA ALA A 215 34.01 -4.33 33.56
C ALA A 215 35.35 -4.46 34.33
N VAL A 216 36.15 -5.48 34.04
CA VAL A 216 37.38 -5.82 34.78
C VAL A 216 38.64 -5.41 34.03
N ASN A 217 38.67 -5.59 32.70
CA ASN A 217 39.86 -5.36 31.87
C ASN A 217 39.80 -4.04 31.08
N GLY A 218 38.67 -3.33 31.10
CA GLY A 218 38.52 -2.01 30.47
C GLY A 218 38.65 -1.99 28.94
N VAL A 219 38.29 -3.11 28.28
CA VAL A 219 38.33 -3.27 26.80
C VAL A 219 37.04 -2.79 26.15
#